data_AF-A0A7Y5E062-F1
#
_entry.id   AF-A0A7Y5E062-F1
#
_cell.length_a   1.000
_cell.length_b   1.000
_cell.length_c   1.000
_cell.angle_alpha   90.00
_cell.angle_beta   90.00
_cell.angle_gamma   90.00
#
_symmetry.space_group_name_H-M   'P 1'
#
loop_
_entity.id
_entity.type
_entity.pdbx_description
1 polymer ?
#
loop_
_entity_poly.entity_id
_entity_poly.type
_entity_poly.pdbx_seq_one_letter_code
_entity_poly.pdbx_strand_id
1 'polypeptide(L)'
;MSSTFSLTRLRSSAGSIAVAVLLLVIAVRPVRAADSADEHDQFRREVFACEGAVAHLADCCPSFEPKRIACSYDYEFNAGCESPDTSQWQYPAITEPQAQCILSSSCEQIRSTGMCARAQLLQPPRGSSSRDRHSSPDSGDYMQGTDAGTVCP
;
A
#
# COMPACT_ATOMS: atom_id res chain seq x y z
N MET A 1 48.92 16.17 -56.85
CA MET A 1 48.08 16.08 -58.06
C MET A 1 46.87 15.22 -57.72
N SER A 2 45.71 15.87 -57.75
CA SER A 2 44.32 15.38 -57.83
C SER A 2 43.99 13.96 -57.36
N SER A 3 43.36 13.86 -56.18
CA SER A 3 42.51 12.73 -55.80
C SER A 3 41.06 13.06 -56.15
N THR A 4 40.53 12.41 -57.18
CA THR A 4 39.13 12.45 -57.59
C THR A 4 38.25 11.69 -56.62
N PHE A 5 37.36 12.40 -55.93
CA PHE A 5 36.29 11.80 -55.13
C PHE A 5 35.16 11.33 -56.06
N SER A 6 34.88 10.03 -56.04
CA SER A 6 33.77 9.42 -56.78
C SER A 6 32.52 9.42 -55.90
N LEU A 7 31.54 10.24 -56.24
CA LEU A 7 30.23 10.28 -55.58
C LEU A 7 29.36 9.13 -56.11
N THR A 8 29.23 8.08 -55.31
CA THR A 8 28.32 6.97 -55.56
C THR A 8 26.88 7.45 -55.44
N ARG A 9 26.10 7.30 -56.53
CA ARG A 9 24.68 7.59 -56.59
C ARG A 9 23.89 6.73 -55.59
N LEU A 10 23.30 7.35 -54.57
CA LEU A 10 22.29 6.73 -53.72
C LEU A 10 20.98 6.64 -54.51
N ARG A 11 20.65 5.42 -54.94
CA ARG A 11 19.41 5.08 -55.64
C ARG A 11 18.31 4.97 -54.57
N SER A 12 17.45 5.98 -54.52
CA SER A 12 16.28 6.05 -53.64
C SER A 12 15.35 4.87 -53.90
N SER A 13 15.32 3.90 -52.99
CA SER A 13 14.27 2.89 -52.91
C SER A 13 13.22 3.38 -51.91
N ALA A 14 12.00 3.60 -52.40
CA ALA A 14 10.85 4.07 -51.64
C ALA A 14 10.47 3.18 -50.43
N GLY A 15 11.15 2.05 -50.21
CA GLY A 15 10.97 1.18 -49.06
C GLY A 15 11.68 1.66 -47.78
N SER A 16 12.73 2.48 -47.87
CA SER A 16 13.50 2.89 -46.68
C SER A 16 12.83 3.98 -45.83
N ILE A 17 11.93 4.77 -46.43
CA ILE A 17 11.22 5.83 -45.70
C ILE A 17 10.19 5.23 -44.74
N ALA A 18 9.50 4.17 -45.14
CA ALA A 18 8.49 3.50 -44.31
C ALA A 18 9.09 2.88 -43.04
N VAL A 19 10.30 2.31 -43.14
CA VAL A 19 11.01 1.71 -41.99
C VAL A 19 11.49 2.78 -41.01
N ALA A 20 12.01 3.91 -41.51
CA ALA A 20 12.46 5.00 -40.66
C ALA A 20 11.31 5.66 -39.88
N VAL A 21 10.13 5.82 -40.51
CA VAL A 21 8.93 6.36 -39.85
C VAL A 21 8.40 5.40 -38.78
N LEU A 22 8.38 4.08 -39.05
CA LEU A 22 7.95 3.08 -38.07
C LEU A 22 8.86 3.08 -36.82
N LEU A 23 10.17 3.21 -37.00
CA LEU A 23 11.12 3.31 -35.88
C LEU A 23 10.93 4.60 -35.07
N LEU A 24 10.58 5.72 -35.73
CA LEU A 24 10.30 6.99 -35.06
C LEU A 24 9.01 6.95 -34.23
N VAL A 25 7.96 6.25 -34.69
CA VAL A 25 6.69 6.08 -33.93
C VAL A 25 6.88 5.20 -32.69
N ILE A 26 7.80 4.22 -32.72
CA ILE A 26 8.13 3.40 -31.54
C ILE A 26 8.97 4.21 -30.53
N ALA A 27 9.81 5.14 -30.99
CA ALA A 27 10.67 5.95 -30.13
C ALA A 27 9.92 7.09 -29.41
N VAL A 28 8.82 7.60 -29.98
CA VAL A 28 7.94 8.58 -29.33
C VAL A 28 6.85 7.85 -28.52
N ARG A 29 7.26 7.00 -27.58
CA ARG A 29 6.33 6.65 -26.50
C ARG A 29 6.25 7.85 -25.58
N PRO A 30 5.06 8.41 -25.32
CA PRO A 30 4.92 9.37 -24.24
C PRO A 30 5.43 8.66 -22.98
N VAL A 31 6.55 9.15 -22.43
CA VAL A 31 6.93 8.87 -21.05
C VAL A 31 5.80 9.48 -20.23
N ARG A 32 4.77 8.67 -19.96
CA ARG A 32 3.85 8.97 -18.89
C ARG A 32 4.74 9.05 -17.67
N ALA A 33 4.96 10.27 -17.19
CA ALA A 33 5.51 10.48 -15.86
C ALA A 33 4.70 9.55 -14.96
N ALA A 34 5.40 8.59 -14.35
CA ALA A 34 4.82 7.81 -13.29
C ALA A 34 4.33 8.85 -12.28
N ASP A 35 3.00 8.93 -12.16
CA ASP A 35 2.37 9.63 -11.05
C ASP A 35 3.07 9.10 -9.81
N SER A 36 3.70 10.00 -9.05
CA SER A 36 4.31 9.67 -7.78
C SER A 36 3.16 9.31 -6.85
N ALA A 37 2.69 8.07 -6.96
CA ALA A 37 1.78 7.47 -6.02
C ALA A 37 2.39 7.74 -4.65
N ASP A 38 1.67 8.53 -3.86
CA ASP A 38 1.96 8.80 -2.47
C ASP A 38 2.54 7.53 -1.84
N GLU A 39 3.81 7.63 -1.41
CA GLU A 39 4.44 6.58 -0.61
C GLU A 39 3.74 6.62 0.76
N HIS A 40 2.52 6.07 0.80
CA HIS A 40 1.69 5.97 1.98
C HIS A 40 2.38 5.05 2.97
N ASP A 41 3.21 5.61 3.86
CA ASP A 41 3.52 5.16 5.22
C ASP A 41 3.49 3.63 5.53
N GLN A 42 3.92 2.76 4.60
CA GLN A 42 3.93 1.31 4.81
C GLN A 42 5.09 0.87 5.73
N PHE A 43 6.07 1.75 5.98
CA PHE A 43 7.23 1.48 6.83
C PHE A 43 7.01 1.82 8.31
N ARG A 44 5.75 1.85 8.75
CA ARG A 44 5.41 2.13 10.15
C ARG A 44 5.58 0.87 11.00
N ARG A 45 5.96 1.07 12.28
CA ARG A 45 6.17 -0.02 13.25
C ARG A 45 4.95 -0.94 13.38
N GLU A 46 3.75 -0.37 13.38
CA GLU A 46 2.49 -1.10 13.49
C GLU A 46 2.22 -2.03 12.29
N VAL A 47 2.65 -1.65 11.08
CA VAL A 47 2.57 -2.49 9.87
C VAL A 47 3.45 -3.73 10.06
N PHE A 48 4.73 -3.53 10.41
CA PHE A 48 5.65 -4.63 10.67
C PHE A 48 5.20 -5.53 11.82
N ALA A 49 4.63 -4.96 12.88
CA ALA A 49 4.09 -5.74 13.99
C ALA A 49 2.92 -6.62 13.53
N CYS A 50 1.99 -6.06 12.75
CA CYS A 50 0.89 -6.81 12.14
C CYS A 50 1.41 -7.94 11.23
N GLU A 51 2.33 -7.65 10.31
CA GLU A 51 2.89 -8.64 9.39
C GLU A 51 3.59 -9.78 10.14
N GLY A 52 4.39 -9.46 11.15
CA GLY A 52 5.04 -10.46 11.99
C GLY A 52 4.04 -11.35 12.71
N ALA A 53 2.97 -10.77 13.28
CA ALA A 53 1.92 -11.52 13.94
C ALA A 53 1.13 -12.41 12.96
N VAL A 54 0.84 -11.93 11.75
CA VAL A 54 0.17 -12.70 10.69
C VAL A 54 1.04 -13.88 10.25
N ALA A 55 2.35 -13.68 10.09
CA ALA A 55 3.28 -14.76 9.76
C ALA A 55 3.30 -15.84 10.85
N HIS A 56 3.40 -15.44 12.12
CA HIS A 56 3.37 -16.38 13.25
C HIS A 56 2.04 -17.15 13.35
N LEU A 57 0.91 -16.49 13.11
CA LEU A 57 -0.40 -17.16 13.03
C LEU A 57 -0.45 -18.15 11.87
N ALA A 58 0.11 -17.82 10.70
CA ALA A 58 0.17 -18.72 9.56
C ALA A 58 0.97 -19.99 9.88
N ASP A 59 2.10 -19.83 10.58
CA ASP A 59 2.95 -20.95 10.99
C ASP A 59 2.26 -21.83 12.06
N CYS A 60 1.51 -21.23 12.99
CA CYS A 60 0.86 -21.95 14.08
C CYS A 60 -0.52 -22.54 13.71
N CYS A 61 -1.23 -22.02 12.71
CA CYS A 61 -2.63 -22.32 12.44
C CYS A 61 -2.83 -22.82 10.99
N PRO A 62 -2.97 -24.14 10.74
CA PRO A 62 -3.01 -24.71 9.39
C PRO A 62 -4.15 -24.22 8.48
N SER A 63 -5.24 -23.70 9.06
CA SER A 63 -6.40 -23.17 8.33
C SER A 63 -6.50 -21.64 8.37
N PHE A 64 -5.46 -20.97 8.87
CA PHE A 64 -5.42 -19.52 8.87
C PHE A 64 -5.10 -19.01 7.48
N GLU A 65 -5.77 -17.93 7.07
CA GLU A 65 -5.64 -17.31 5.76
C GLU A 65 -5.02 -15.91 5.91
N PRO A 66 -3.69 -15.78 5.79
CA PRO A 66 -2.97 -14.52 5.98
C PRO A 66 -3.49 -13.38 5.10
N LYS A 67 -3.89 -13.71 3.86
CA LYS A 67 -4.37 -12.76 2.86
C LYS A 67 -5.65 -12.02 3.25
N ARG A 68 -6.37 -12.50 4.27
CA ARG A 68 -7.59 -11.85 4.76
C ARG A 68 -7.31 -10.78 5.81
N ILE A 69 -6.09 -10.70 6.33
CA ILE A 69 -5.69 -9.71 7.32
C ILE A 69 -4.94 -8.59 6.62
N ALA A 70 -5.50 -7.38 6.67
CA ALA A 70 -4.85 -6.20 6.12
C ALA A 70 -3.91 -5.59 7.17
N CYS A 71 -2.64 -5.46 6.82
CA CYS A 71 -1.61 -4.83 7.64
C CYS A 71 -1.17 -3.46 7.13
N SER A 72 -1.87 -2.87 6.15
CA SER A 72 -1.56 -1.53 5.63
C SER A 72 -1.97 -0.44 6.61
N TYR A 73 -1.24 0.68 6.52
CA TYR A 73 -1.69 1.96 7.05
C TYR A 73 -2.02 2.86 5.86
N ASP A 74 -3.30 3.13 5.66
CA ASP A 74 -3.76 3.99 4.57
C ASP A 74 -4.23 5.32 5.14
N TYR A 75 -3.80 6.42 4.54
CA TYR A 75 -4.23 7.77 4.89
C TYR A 75 -4.61 8.52 3.63
N GLU A 76 -5.89 8.88 3.54
CA GLU A 76 -6.43 9.69 2.46
C GLU A 76 -6.74 11.09 3.00
N PHE A 77 -6.14 12.11 2.39
CA PHE A 77 -6.44 13.50 2.70
C PHE A 77 -7.10 14.16 1.50
N ASN A 78 -8.36 14.56 1.66
CA ASN A 78 -9.10 15.27 0.65
C ASN A 78 -9.21 16.74 1.04
N ALA A 79 -8.39 17.58 0.39
CA ALA A 79 -8.49 19.03 0.47
C ALA A 79 -8.99 19.57 -0.87
N GLY A 80 -10.29 19.77 -0.97
CA GLY A 80 -10.93 20.49 -2.06
C GLY A 80 -11.09 21.98 -1.73
N CYS A 81 -11.02 22.86 -2.72
CA CYS A 81 -11.29 24.29 -2.52
C CYS A 81 -12.75 24.57 -2.08
N GLU A 82 -13.66 23.61 -2.26
CA GLU A 82 -15.10 23.74 -1.99
C GLU A 82 -15.64 22.71 -0.97
N SER A 83 -14.80 21.82 -0.43
CA SER A 83 -15.21 20.80 0.55
C SER A 83 -14.47 20.98 1.86
N PRO A 84 -15.09 20.65 3.02
CA PRO A 84 -14.36 20.62 4.29
C PRO A 84 -13.18 19.67 4.16
N ASP A 85 -12.04 20.03 4.78
CA ASP A 85 -10.86 19.18 4.80
C ASP A 85 -11.23 17.87 5.52
N THR A 86 -11.35 16.78 4.77
CA THR A 86 -11.64 15.46 5.31
C THR A 86 -10.39 14.59 5.23
N SER A 87 -10.01 13.98 6.35
CA SER A 87 -9.05 12.88 6.35
C SER A 87 -9.75 11.57 6.68
N GLN A 88 -9.40 10.53 5.95
CA GLN A 88 -9.75 9.15 6.26
C GLN A 88 -8.47 8.39 6.55
N TRP A 89 -8.50 7.52 7.55
CA TRP A 89 -7.38 6.64 7.86
C TRP A 89 -7.85 5.22 8.11
N GLN A 90 -6.98 4.28 7.78
CA GLN A 90 -7.12 2.86 8.04
C GLN A 90 -5.88 2.38 8.79
N TYR A 91 -6.07 1.76 9.95
CA TYR A 91 -5.00 1.12 10.70
C TYR A 91 -4.88 -0.37 10.35
N PRO A 92 -3.72 -1.01 10.62
CA PRO A 92 -3.60 -2.46 10.53
C PRO A 92 -4.70 -3.18 11.34
N ALA A 93 -5.21 -4.28 10.80
CA ALA A 93 -6.25 -5.09 11.44
C ALA A 93 -5.80 -5.70 12.78
N ILE A 94 -4.50 -5.99 12.92
CA ILE A 94 -3.88 -6.40 14.18
C ILE A 94 -3.13 -5.18 14.74
N THR A 95 -3.58 -4.68 15.89
CA THR A 95 -2.92 -3.58 16.60
C THR A 95 -1.56 -4.00 17.16
N GLU A 96 -0.66 -3.05 17.44
CA GLU A 96 0.66 -3.36 18.03
C GLU A 96 0.57 -4.16 19.35
N PRO A 97 -0.32 -3.84 20.32
CA PRO A 97 -0.48 -4.66 21.52
C PRO A 97 -0.95 -6.09 21.24
N GLN A 98 -1.88 -6.28 20.29
CA GLN A 98 -2.34 -7.60 19.88
C GLN A 98 -1.21 -8.38 19.21
N ALA A 99 -0.43 -7.74 18.34
CA ALA A 99 0.71 -8.35 17.68
C ALA A 99 1.75 -8.83 18.68
N GLN A 100 2.11 -8.02 19.68
CA GLN A 100 3.05 -8.42 20.73
C GLN A 100 2.57 -9.62 21.54
N CYS A 101 1.28 -9.65 21.87
CA CYS A 101 0.68 -10.79 22.55
C CYS A 101 0.70 -12.06 21.68
N ILE A 102 0.38 -11.97 20.39
CA ILE A 102 0.43 -13.11 19.46
C ILE A 102 1.87 -13.63 19.36
N LEU A 103 2.83 -12.73 19.14
CA LEU A 103 4.25 -13.08 18.97
C LEU A 103 4.88 -13.66 20.24
N SER A 104 4.38 -13.30 21.43
CA SER A 104 4.83 -13.88 22.70
C SER A 104 4.14 -15.19 23.07
N SER A 105 3.08 -15.58 22.35
CA SER A 105 2.34 -16.82 22.58
C SER A 105 2.95 -17.98 21.80
N SER A 106 3.00 -19.17 22.41
CA SER A 106 3.41 -20.39 21.72
C SER A 106 2.31 -20.87 20.76
N CYS A 107 2.67 -21.66 19.73
CA CYS A 107 1.65 -22.24 18.84
C CYS A 107 0.64 -23.15 19.58
N GLU A 108 1.01 -23.74 20.71
CA GLU A 108 0.06 -24.49 21.55
C GLU A 108 -0.95 -23.56 22.22
N GLN A 109 -0.49 -22.44 22.78
CA GLN A 109 -1.37 -21.42 23.38
C GLN A 109 -2.28 -20.79 22.33
N ILE A 110 -1.74 -20.42 21.17
CA ILE A 110 -2.50 -19.83 20.06
C ILE A 110 -3.65 -20.75 19.62
N ARG A 111 -3.38 -22.05 19.49
CA ARG A 111 -4.39 -23.02 19.09
C ARG A 111 -5.39 -23.32 20.20
N SER A 112 -4.92 -23.57 21.43
CA SER A 112 -5.78 -23.98 22.55
C SER A 112 -6.71 -22.87 23.05
N THR A 113 -6.32 -21.61 22.91
CA THR A 113 -7.13 -20.44 23.31
C THR A 113 -8.03 -19.90 22.19
N GLY A 114 -7.99 -20.50 21.00
CA GLY A 114 -8.80 -20.07 19.86
C GLY A 114 -8.33 -18.76 19.21
N MET A 115 -7.08 -18.32 19.43
CA MET A 115 -6.52 -17.11 18.81
C MET A 115 -6.60 -17.16 17.28
N CYS A 116 -6.36 -18.32 16.66
CA CYS A 116 -6.45 -18.48 15.20
C CYS A 116 -7.80 -18.00 14.64
N ALA A 117 -8.91 -18.46 15.23
CA ALA A 117 -10.25 -18.15 14.76
C ALA A 117 -10.64 -16.70 15.04
N ARG A 118 -10.25 -16.16 16.20
CA ARG A 118 -10.51 -14.76 16.55
C ARG A 118 -9.74 -13.79 15.65
N ALA A 119 -8.45 -14.06 15.42
CA ALA A 119 -7.62 -13.25 14.53
C ALA A 119 -8.18 -13.21 13.10
N GLN A 120 -8.72 -14.33 12.60
CA GLN A 120 -9.30 -14.44 11.26
C GLN A 120 -10.53 -13.52 11.03
N LEU A 121 -11.17 -13.06 12.11
CA LEU A 121 -12.34 -12.19 12.09
C LEU A 121 -12.00 -10.70 12.22
N LEU A 122 -10.72 -10.37 12.48
CA LEU A 122 -10.31 -8.98 12.62
C LEU A 122 -10.46 -8.21 11.31
N GLN A 123 -10.86 -6.95 11.45
CA GLN A 123 -10.96 -6.00 10.36
C GLN A 123 -10.15 -4.75 10.70
N PRO A 124 -9.58 -4.06 9.70
CA PRO A 124 -8.90 -2.78 9.89
C PRO A 124 -9.79 -1.77 10.62
N PRO A 125 -9.34 -1.17 11.73
CA PRO A 125 -9.99 0.00 12.29
C PRO A 125 -9.96 1.12 11.25
N ARG A 126 -11.11 1.77 11.04
CA ARG A 126 -11.23 2.92 10.13
C ARG A 126 -11.72 4.13 10.91
N GLY A 127 -11.18 5.29 10.60
CA GLY A 127 -11.64 6.55 11.15
C GLY A 127 -11.66 7.64 10.11
N SER A 128 -12.44 8.68 10.39
CA SER A 128 -12.50 9.88 9.57
C SER A 128 -12.52 11.10 10.48
N SER A 129 -11.75 12.13 10.14
CA SER A 129 -11.88 13.44 10.77
C SER A 129 -12.29 14.47 9.72
N SER A 130 -13.36 15.20 10.01
CA SER A 130 -13.75 16.41 9.29
C SER A 130 -13.32 17.60 10.13
N ARG A 131 -12.41 18.43 9.61
CA ARG A 131 -12.08 19.70 10.28
C ARG A 131 -13.13 20.74 9.93
N ASP A 132 -14.20 20.80 10.73
CA ASP A 132 -15.10 21.94 10.70
C ASP A 132 -14.38 23.14 11.30
N ARG A 133 -14.10 24.19 10.49
CA ARG A 133 -13.34 25.39 10.88
C ARG A 133 -14.04 26.29 11.93
N HIS A 134 -14.92 25.75 12.78
CA HIS A 134 -15.72 26.54 13.73
C HIS A 134 -15.89 25.91 15.12
N SER A 135 -15.09 24.94 15.53
CA SER A 135 -15.17 24.39 16.89
C SER A 135 -13.79 24.22 17.50
N SER A 136 -13.65 24.73 18.72
CA SER A 136 -12.43 24.83 19.52
C SER A 136 -11.61 23.52 19.57
N PRO A 137 -10.28 23.62 19.67
CA PRO A 137 -9.41 22.46 19.79
C PRO A 137 -9.49 21.93 21.22
N ASP A 138 -10.40 21.00 21.47
CA ASP A 138 -10.39 20.24 22.71
C ASP A 138 -10.60 18.76 22.43
N SER A 139 -9.79 17.95 23.12
CA SER A 139 -9.88 16.51 23.28
C SER A 139 -9.35 15.62 22.14
N GLY A 140 -8.14 15.10 22.36
CA GLY A 140 -7.57 14.02 21.59
C GLY A 140 -8.35 12.72 21.77
N ASP A 141 -9.13 12.37 20.75
CA ASP A 141 -9.71 11.02 20.55
C ASP A 141 -8.67 10.07 19.92
N TYR A 142 -7.48 10.02 20.50
CA TYR A 142 -6.53 8.95 20.19
C TYR A 142 -7.00 7.67 20.92
N MET A 143 -7.56 6.75 20.14
CA MET A 143 -7.70 5.32 20.45
C MET A 143 -8.73 4.92 21.53
N GLN A 144 -9.98 5.41 21.43
CA GLN A 144 -11.13 4.65 21.95
C GLN A 144 -11.75 3.80 20.84
N GLY A 145 -10.92 2.96 20.21
CA GLY A 145 -11.37 1.82 19.43
C GLY A 145 -11.76 0.70 20.40
N THR A 146 -12.87 0.89 21.11
CA THR A 146 -13.48 -0.14 21.94
C THR A 146 -13.91 -1.31 21.06
N ASP A 147 -13.56 -2.52 21.49
CA ASP A 147 -14.21 -3.78 21.11
C ASP A 147 -13.84 -4.41 19.76
N ALA A 148 -12.64 -4.16 19.22
CA ALA A 148 -12.03 -5.10 18.28
C ALA A 148 -11.65 -6.37 19.06
N GLY A 149 -12.58 -7.34 19.07
CA GLY A 149 -12.60 -8.53 19.93
C GLY A 149 -11.23 -9.04 20.32
N THR A 150 -11.01 -9.17 21.63
CA THR A 150 -9.71 -9.50 22.21
C THR A 150 -9.20 -10.82 21.61
N VAL A 151 -8.27 -10.73 20.65
CA VAL A 151 -7.57 -11.90 20.10
C VAL A 151 -6.82 -12.60 21.21
N CYS A 152 -6.31 -11.82 22.16
CA CYS A 152 -5.61 -12.28 23.33
C CYS A 152 -6.59 -12.55 24.49
N PRO A 153 -6.34 -13.59 25.30
CA PRO A 153 -7.09 -13.85 26.53
C PRO A 153 -6.86 -12.76 27.59
#